data_AF-U6D625-F1
#
_entry.id   AF-U6D625-F1
#
_cell.length_a   1.000
_cell.length_b   1.000
_cell.length_c   1.000
_cell.angle_alpha   90.00
_cell.angle_beta   90.00
_cell.angle_gamma   90.00
#
_symmetry.space_group_name_H-M   'P 1'
#
loop_
_entity.id
_entity.type
_entity.pdbx_description
1 polymer ?
#
loop_
_entity_poly.entity_id
_entity_poly.type
_entity_poly.pdbx_seq_one_letter_code
_entity_poly.pdbx_strand_id
1 'polypeptide(L)'
;MSAAVPELKQISRVEAMRLGPGWSHSCHAMLYAANPGQLFGRIPMRFSVLMQMRFDGLLGFPGGFVDRRFWSLEDGLNRVLGLGLGCLRLTEADYLSSHLTEGPHRVVAHLYARQLTLEQLHAVEISAVHSRDHGLEVLGLVR
;
A
#
# COMPACT_ATOMS: atom_id res chain seq x y z
N MET A 1 13.89 -2.43 -25.31
CA MET A 1 13.95 -3.73 -24.59
C MET A 1 12.66 -3.85 -23.81
N SER A 2 11.82 -4.85 -24.12
CA SER A 2 10.61 -5.11 -23.33
C SER A 2 11.07 -5.62 -21.97
N ALA A 3 10.90 -4.84 -20.91
CA ALA A 3 11.11 -5.34 -19.56
C ALA A 3 9.99 -6.36 -19.30
N ALA A 4 10.32 -7.65 -19.36
CA ALA A 4 9.41 -8.69 -18.94
C ALA A 4 8.98 -8.39 -17.49
N VAL A 5 7.68 -8.31 -17.25
CA VAL A 5 7.14 -8.14 -15.90
C VAL A 5 7.62 -9.35 -15.09
N PRO A 6 8.41 -9.17 -14.03
CA PRO A 6 8.92 -10.28 -13.26
C PRO A 6 7.74 -11.10 -12.70
N GLU A 7 7.83 -12.42 -12.84
CA GLU A 7 6.79 -13.34 -12.37
C GLU A 7 6.66 -13.22 -10.85
N LEU A 8 5.46 -12.84 -10.40
CA LEU A 8 5.14 -12.71 -8.98
C LEU A 8 4.70 -14.07 -8.47
N LYS A 9 5.52 -14.72 -7.64
CA LYS A 9 5.17 -15.99 -7.01
C LYS A 9 4.48 -15.74 -5.68
N GLN A 10 3.26 -16.23 -5.52
CA GLN A 10 2.57 -16.16 -4.25
C GLN A 10 3.28 -17.01 -3.18
N ILE A 11 3.34 -16.51 -1.96
CA ILE A 11 3.92 -17.18 -0.79
C ILE A 11 3.03 -16.96 0.43
N SER A 12 2.95 -17.95 1.33
CA SER A 12 2.20 -17.75 2.57
C SER A 12 2.91 -16.74 3.47
N ARG A 13 2.14 -16.08 4.36
CA ARG A 13 2.72 -15.16 5.35
C ARG A 13 3.78 -15.87 6.20
N VAL A 14 3.49 -17.08 6.66
CA VAL A 14 4.38 -17.86 7.55
C VAL A 14 5.71 -18.16 6.86
N GLU A 15 5.68 -18.59 5.60
CA GLU A 15 6.89 -18.87 4.82
C GLU A 15 7.67 -17.59 4.53
N ALA A 16 6.99 -16.49 4.14
CA ALA A 16 7.62 -15.19 3.94
C ALA A 16 8.36 -14.72 5.20
N MET A 17 7.78 -14.93 6.38
CA MET A 17 8.42 -14.54 7.65
C MET A 17 9.64 -15.39 8.01
N ARG A 18 9.79 -16.59 7.43
CA ARG A 18 10.95 -17.47 7.61
C ARG A 18 12.11 -17.15 6.66
N LEU A 19 11.90 -16.27 5.68
CA LEU A 19 12.96 -15.86 4.76
C LEU A 19 14.08 -15.14 5.50
N GLY A 20 15.32 -15.47 5.11
CA GLY A 20 16.54 -14.97 5.75
C GLY A 20 16.90 -13.53 5.36
N PRO A 21 18.02 -12.99 5.90
CA PRO A 21 18.41 -11.58 5.81
C PRO A 21 18.71 -11.05 4.39
N GLY A 22 18.73 -11.91 3.38
CA GLY A 22 18.84 -11.51 1.97
C GLY A 22 17.52 -11.09 1.31
N TRP A 23 16.41 -11.08 2.06
CA TRP A 23 15.09 -10.69 1.56
C TRP A 23 14.64 -9.36 2.16
N SER A 24 14.30 -8.41 1.30
CA SER A 24 13.65 -7.17 1.70
C SER A 24 12.14 -7.36 1.74
N HIS A 25 11.48 -6.69 2.69
CA HIS A 25 10.04 -6.76 2.85
C HIS A 25 9.44 -5.38 2.57
N SER A 26 8.50 -5.30 1.64
CA SER A 26 7.69 -4.12 1.43
C SER A 26 6.24 -4.41 1.82
N CYS A 27 5.60 -3.43 2.46
CA CYS A 27 4.20 -3.53 2.86
C CYS A 27 3.42 -2.41 2.18
N HIS A 28 2.28 -2.74 1.60
CA HIS A 28 1.39 -1.79 0.95
C HIS A 28 -0.06 -2.02 1.36
N ALA A 29 -0.85 -0.94 1.40
CA ALA A 29 -2.23 -0.97 1.86
C ALA A 29 -3.20 -0.47 0.80
N MET A 30 -4.19 -1.30 0.45
CA MET A 30 -5.40 -0.86 -0.22
C MET A 30 -6.33 -0.23 0.82
N LEU A 31 -6.45 1.09 0.79
CA LEU A 31 -7.37 1.84 1.64
C LEU A 31 -8.66 2.09 0.86
N TYR A 32 -9.79 1.64 1.40
CA TYR A 32 -11.07 1.75 0.69
C TYR A 32 -12.23 2.09 1.61
N ALA A 33 -13.28 2.70 1.07
CA ALA A 33 -14.50 3.05 1.80
C ALA A 33 -15.73 2.79 0.94
N ALA A 34 -16.82 2.32 1.57
CA ALA A 34 -18.11 2.18 0.89
C ALA A 34 -18.60 3.55 0.41
N ASN A 35 -18.99 3.65 -0.85
CA ASN A 35 -19.36 4.90 -1.48
C ASN A 35 -20.76 4.83 -2.09
N PRO A 36 -21.78 5.44 -1.44
CA PRO A 36 -23.16 5.39 -1.91
C PRO A 36 -23.43 6.35 -3.07
N GLY A 37 -22.49 7.22 -3.44
CA GLY A 37 -22.71 8.20 -4.48
C GLY A 37 -22.77 7.60 -5.88
N GLN A 38 -23.21 8.44 -6.83
CA GLN A 38 -23.39 8.05 -8.23
C GLN A 38 -22.68 9.01 -9.16
N LEU A 39 -21.85 8.48 -10.05
CA LEU A 39 -21.26 9.25 -11.13
C LEU A 39 -22.34 9.55 -12.18
N PHE A 40 -22.49 10.84 -12.52
CA PHE A 40 -23.55 11.37 -13.39
C PHE A 40 -24.98 10.97 -12.97
N GLY A 41 -25.22 10.71 -11.69
CA GLY A 41 -26.54 10.33 -11.16
C GLY A 41 -27.09 8.99 -11.66
N ARG A 42 -26.23 8.11 -12.21
CA ARG A 42 -26.67 6.80 -12.73
C ARG A 42 -25.68 5.66 -12.55
N ILE A 43 -24.38 5.94 -12.44
CA ILE A 43 -23.36 4.91 -12.28
C ILE A 43 -23.00 4.83 -10.78
N PRO A 44 -23.38 3.76 -10.07
CA PRO A 44 -23.05 3.63 -8.64
C PRO A 44 -21.54 3.48 -8.46
N MET A 45 -20.94 4.32 -7.60
CA MET A 45 -19.50 4.26 -7.33
C MET A 45 -19.11 2.99 -6.57
N ARG A 46 -20.00 2.50 -5.68
CA ARG A 46 -19.81 1.32 -4.80
C ARG A 46 -18.74 1.52 -3.74
N PHE A 47 -17.51 1.80 -4.14
CA PHE A 47 -16.38 2.04 -3.26
C PHE A 47 -15.50 3.17 -3.78
N SER A 48 -14.90 3.92 -2.86
CA SER A 48 -13.73 4.73 -3.13
C SER A 48 -12.50 3.93 -2.74
N VAL A 49 -11.51 3.81 -3.62
CA VAL A 49 -10.26 3.08 -3.37
C VAL A 49 -9.10 4.02 -3.66
N LEU A 50 -8.17 4.16 -2.71
CA LEU A 50 -7.01 5.01 -2.90
C LEU A 50 -5.84 4.25 -3.52
N MET A 51 -5.27 4.86 -4.56
CA MET A 51 -3.95 4.55 -5.08
C MET A 51 -3.11 5.84 -5.12
N GLN A 52 -1.84 5.73 -5.47
CA GLN A 52 -0.93 6.86 -5.62
C GLN A 52 -0.19 6.80 -6.96
N MET A 53 -0.03 7.96 -7.59
CA MET A 53 0.94 8.16 -8.66
C MET A 53 2.32 8.28 -8.03
N ARG A 54 3.22 7.37 -8.39
CA ARG A 54 4.60 7.35 -7.91
C ARG A 54 5.50 8.23 -8.79
N PHE A 55 6.68 8.57 -8.26
CA PHE A 55 7.71 9.33 -9.00
C PHE A 55 8.13 8.69 -10.33
N ASP A 56 7.99 7.37 -10.47
CA ASP A 56 8.31 6.61 -11.69
C ASP A 56 7.16 6.60 -12.72
N GLY A 57 6.08 7.33 -12.45
CA GLY A 57 4.91 7.43 -13.34
C GLY A 57 3.96 6.23 -13.27
N LEU A 58 4.17 5.30 -12.33
CA LEU A 58 3.29 4.14 -12.13
C LEU A 58 2.28 4.38 -11.01
N LEU A 59 1.12 3.72 -11.13
CA LEU A 59 0.15 3.65 -10.05
C LEU A 59 0.52 2.53 -9.08
N GLY A 60 0.43 2.81 -7.79
CA GLY A 60 0.65 1.82 -6.73
C GLY A 60 -0.19 2.08 -5.50
N PHE A 61 -0.12 1.18 -4.53
CA PHE A 61 -0.71 1.39 -3.22
C PHE A 61 0.27 2.09 -2.27
N PRO A 62 -0.23 2.95 -1.36
CA PRO A 62 0.61 3.58 -0.35
C PRO A 62 1.25 2.53 0.55
N GLY A 63 2.49 2.79 0.96
CA GLY A 63 3.31 1.86 1.70
C GLY A 63 4.79 1.99 1.32
N GLY A 64 5.59 1.03 1.74
CA GLY A 64 7.03 1.05 1.51
C GLY A 64 7.76 -0.09 2.19
N PHE A 65 9.09 -0.01 2.19
CA PHE A 65 9.93 -1.02 2.81
C PHE A 65 9.84 -0.99 4.34
N VAL A 66 9.85 -2.18 4.94
CA VAL A 66 9.84 -2.39 6.39
C VAL A 66 11.14 -3.04 6.83
N ASP A 67 11.81 -2.42 7.81
CA ASP A 67 12.98 -3.01 8.44
C ASP A 67 12.57 -4.02 9.52
N ARG A 68 12.50 -5.29 9.12
CA ARG A 68 12.13 -6.43 9.97
C ARG A 68 13.11 -6.71 11.11
N ARG A 69 14.26 -6.05 11.18
CA ARG A 69 15.18 -6.15 12.32
C ARG A 69 14.66 -5.42 13.55
N PHE A 70 13.83 -4.39 13.33
CA PHE A 70 13.34 -3.51 14.40
C PHE A 70 11.82 -3.56 14.56
N TRP A 71 11.08 -3.91 13.50
CA TRP A 71 9.62 -3.76 13.47
C TRP A 71 8.90 -5.02 12.98
N SER A 72 7.68 -5.22 13.46
CA SER A 72 6.71 -6.10 12.80
C SER A 72 6.31 -5.52 11.44
N LEU A 73 5.66 -6.33 10.58
CA LEU A 73 5.16 -5.84 9.29
C LEU A 73 4.17 -4.70 9.48
N GLU A 74 3.25 -4.85 10.43
CA GLU A 74 2.21 -3.87 10.76
C GLU A 74 2.80 -2.60 11.36
N ASP A 75 3.73 -2.70 12.31
CA ASP A 75 4.35 -1.50 12.91
C ASP A 75 5.16 -0.71 11.87
N GLY A 76 5.89 -1.42 11.01
CA GLY A 76 6.62 -0.81 9.90
C GLY A 76 5.70 -0.13 8.89
N LEU A 77 4.62 -0.82 8.49
CA LEU A 77 3.63 -0.27 7.57
C LEU A 77 2.94 0.97 8.16
N ASN A 78 2.44 0.89 9.39
CA ASN A 78 1.79 2.01 10.07
C ASN A 78 2.73 3.21 10.23
N ARG A 79 4.02 2.96 10.51
CA ARG A 79 5.03 4.01 10.55
C ARG A 79 5.18 4.70 9.18
N VAL A 80 5.31 3.94 8.10
CA VAL A 80 5.46 4.50 6.74
C VAL A 80 4.24 5.30 6.34
N LEU A 81 3.03 4.75 6.53
CA LEU A 81 1.79 5.47 6.21
C LEU A 81 1.61 6.71 7.10
N GLY A 82 1.99 6.64 8.37
CA GLY A 82 1.88 7.73 9.32
C GLY A 82 2.73 8.96 9.00
N LEU A 83 3.75 8.83 8.14
CA LEU A 83 4.56 9.98 7.70
C LEU A 83 3.82 10.91 6.73
N GLY A 84 2.75 10.43 6.07
CA GLY A 84 2.08 11.18 5.01
C GLY A 84 0.56 11.10 4.98
N LEU A 85 -0.04 10.05 5.53
CA LEU A 85 -1.48 9.77 5.39
C LEU A 85 -2.25 9.91 6.70
N GLY A 86 -1.59 10.37 7.77
CA GLY A 86 -2.17 10.49 9.11
C GLY A 86 -2.21 9.18 9.88
N CYS A 87 -2.93 9.16 11.00
CA CYS A 87 -2.99 8.03 11.92
C CYS A 87 -3.92 6.91 11.41
N LEU A 88 -3.40 6.05 10.55
CA LEU A 88 -4.01 4.78 10.18
C LEU A 88 -3.43 3.67 11.06
N ARG A 89 -4.29 2.70 11.45
CA ARG A 89 -3.86 1.52 12.19
C ARG A 89 -4.31 0.27 11.44
N LEU A 90 -3.37 -0.30 10.68
CA LEU A 90 -3.49 -1.64 10.11
C LEU A 90 -2.99 -2.67 11.12
N THR A 91 -3.63 -3.83 11.05
CA THR A 91 -3.38 -4.99 11.91
C THR A 91 -3.20 -6.24 11.05
N GLU A 92 -2.83 -7.35 11.69
CA GLU A 92 -2.77 -8.65 11.02
C GLU A 92 -4.12 -9.08 10.42
N ALA A 93 -5.25 -8.64 10.98
CA ALA A 93 -6.57 -8.92 10.43
C ALA A 93 -6.81 -8.27 9.05
N ASP A 94 -6.05 -7.23 8.71
CA ASP A 94 -6.13 -6.52 7.44
C ASP A 94 -5.19 -7.14 6.37
N TYR A 95 -4.38 -8.15 6.73
CA TYR A 95 -3.45 -8.80 5.82
C TYR A 95 -4.18 -9.63 4.75
N LEU A 96 -3.80 -9.48 3.48
CA LEU A 96 -4.38 -10.22 2.36
C LEU A 96 -3.44 -11.26 1.78
N SER A 97 -2.23 -10.86 1.35
CA SER A 97 -1.36 -11.74 0.58
C SER A 97 0.10 -11.31 0.62
N SER A 98 0.98 -12.25 0.23
CA SER A 98 2.40 -11.98 -0.02
C SER A 98 2.78 -12.55 -1.37
N HIS A 99 3.60 -11.79 -2.10
CA HIS A 99 4.18 -12.22 -3.35
C HIS A 99 5.68 -11.94 -3.33
N LEU A 100 6.47 -12.88 -3.81
CA LEU A 100 7.90 -12.73 -3.95
C LEU A 100 8.28 -12.52 -5.42
N THR A 101 9.35 -11.76 -5.62
CA THR A 101 10.03 -11.61 -6.90
C THR A 101 11.51 -11.94 -6.72
N GLU A 102 12.02 -12.80 -7.59
CA GLU A 102 13.42 -13.23 -7.62
C GLU A 102 14.23 -12.44 -8.67
N GLY A 103 13.94 -11.14 -8.79
CA GLY A 103 14.68 -10.22 -9.65
C GLY A 103 16.09 -9.90 -9.14
N PRO A 104 16.75 -8.84 -9.68
CA PRO A 104 18.07 -8.40 -9.19
C PRO A 104 18.06 -8.06 -7.69
N HIS A 105 16.88 -7.74 -7.14
CA HIS A 105 16.64 -7.59 -5.71
C HIS A 105 15.56 -8.59 -5.27
N ARG A 106 15.84 -9.34 -4.20
CA ARG A 106 14.89 -10.29 -3.61
C ARG A 106 13.95 -9.55 -2.67
N VAL A 107 12.69 -9.41 -3.11
CA VAL A 107 11.67 -8.67 -2.37
C VAL A 107 10.45 -9.55 -2.15
N VAL A 108 9.89 -9.46 -0.94
CA VAL A 108 8.52 -9.90 -0.65
C VAL A 108 7.64 -8.69 -0.46
N ALA A 109 6.61 -8.58 -1.28
CA ALA A 109 5.58 -7.56 -1.18
C ALA A 109 4.38 -8.12 -0.42
N HIS A 110 4.03 -7.50 0.69
CA HIS A 110 2.87 -7.78 1.52
C HIS A 110 1.75 -6.79 1.20
N LEU A 111 0.56 -7.31 0.90
CA LEU A 111 -0.62 -6.50 0.65
C LEU A 111 -1.59 -6.61 1.82
N TYR A 112 -2.05 -5.46 2.29
CA TYR A 112 -3.11 -5.30 3.25
C TYR A 112 -4.32 -4.62 2.59
N ALA A 113 -5.52 -4.84 3.12
CA ALA A 113 -6.70 -4.08 2.75
C ALA A 113 -7.44 -3.62 4.00
N ARG A 114 -7.69 -2.31 4.08
CA ARG A 114 -8.35 -1.70 5.22
C ARG A 114 -9.57 -0.92 4.77
N GLN A 115 -10.72 -1.33 5.28
CA GLN A 115 -11.94 -0.55 5.13
C GLN A 115 -11.95 0.63 6.10
N LEU A 116 -12.25 1.81 5.57
CA LEU A 116 -12.42 3.07 6.26
C LEU A 116 -13.85 3.59 6.05
N THR A 117 -14.24 4.60 6.83
CA THR A 117 -15.39 5.44 6.45
C THR A 117 -14.98 6.40 5.33
N LEU A 118 -15.95 6.97 4.60
CA LEU A 118 -15.63 7.96 3.56
C LEU A 118 -14.97 9.21 4.14
N GLU A 119 -15.37 9.61 5.34
CA GLU A 119 -14.78 10.76 6.05
C GLU A 119 -13.33 10.50 6.41
N GLN A 120 -13.01 9.29 6.88
CA GLN A 120 -11.63 8.88 7.14
C GLN A 120 -10.80 8.84 5.86
N LEU A 121 -11.35 8.29 4.78
CA LEU A 121 -10.68 8.24 3.48
C LEU A 121 -10.42 9.64 2.92
N HIS A 122 -11.36 10.58 3.12
CA HIS A 122 -11.19 11.98 2.75
C HIS A 122 -10.14 12.71 3.60
N ALA A 123 -10.08 12.42 4.90
CA ALA A 123 -9.02 12.95 5.77
C ALA A 123 -7.62 12.48 5.34
N VAL A 124 -7.52 11.25 4.83
CA VAL A 124 -6.29 10.73 4.20
C VAL A 124 -5.94 11.55 2.94
N GLU A 125 -6.90 11.80 2.05
CA GLU A 125 -6.69 12.64 0.85
C GLU A 125 -6.15 14.03 1.21
N ILE A 126 -6.72 14.68 2.23
CA ILE A 126 -6.27 16.00 2.71
C ILE A 126 -4.88 15.92 3.34
N SER A 127 -4.59 14.88 4.11
CA SER A 127 -3.28 14.73 4.76
C SER A 127 -2.17 14.49 3.75
N ALA A 128 -2.46 13.76 2.68
CA ALA A 128 -1.48 13.33 1.68
C ALA A 128 -0.76 14.49 0.98
N VAL A 129 -1.42 15.63 0.75
CA VAL A 129 -0.79 16.80 0.12
C VAL A 129 0.17 17.55 1.05
N HIS A 130 0.10 17.26 2.36
CA HIS A 130 1.01 17.78 3.37
C HIS A 130 2.10 16.77 3.77
N SER A 131 2.09 15.58 3.16
CA SER A 131 3.12 14.56 3.34
C SER A 131 4.49 15.09 2.93
N ARG A 132 5.53 14.64 3.62
CA ARG A 132 6.93 14.90 3.21
C ARG A 132 7.26 14.34 1.83
N ASP A 133 6.55 13.29 1.42
CA ASP A 133 6.78 12.61 0.14
C ASP A 133 5.99 13.23 -1.01
N HIS A 134 5.10 14.19 -0.72
CA HIS A 134 4.29 14.86 -1.73
C HIS A 134 5.15 15.70 -2.68
N GLY A 135 5.04 15.45 -3.98
CA GLY A 135 5.86 16.09 -5.00
C GLY A 135 7.28 15.51 -5.14
N LEU A 136 7.60 14.47 -4.36
CA LEU A 136 8.86 13.72 -4.43
C LEU A 136 8.57 12.28 -4.86
N GLU A 137 8.48 11.36 -3.91
CA GLU A 137 8.20 9.94 -4.18
C GLU A 137 6.74 9.70 -4.58
N VAL A 138 5.83 10.58 -4.13
CA VAL A 138 4.39 10.51 -4.39
C VAL A 138 3.92 11.79 -5.09
N LEU A 139 3.47 11.66 -6.33
CA LEU A 139 3.01 12.79 -7.16
C LEU A 139 1.53 13.14 -6.90
N GLY A 140 0.78 12.28 -6.23
CA GLY A 140 -0.60 12.54 -5.84
C GLY A 140 -1.40 11.25 -5.59
N LEU A 141 -2.46 11.35 -4.79
CA LEU A 141 -3.43 10.27 -4.64
C LEU A 141 -4.45 10.29 -5.78
N VAL A 142 -4.94 9.12 -6.15
CA VAL A 142 -5.98 8.92 -7.17
C VAL A 142 -7.08 7.99 -6.64
N ARG A 143 -8.34 8.28 -6.99
CA ARG A 143 -9.51 7.41 -6.78
C ARG A 143 -10.51 7.49 -7.92
#